data_AF-A0A2S6T9L9-F1
#
_entry.id   AF-A0A2S6T9L9-F1
#
_cell.length_a   1.000
_cell.length_b   1.000
_cell.length_c   1.000
_cell.angle_alpha   90.00
_cell.angle_beta   90.00
_cell.angle_gamma   90.00
#
_symmetry.space_group_name_H-M   'P 1'
#
loop_
_entity.id
_entity.type
_entity.pdbx_description
1 polymer ?
#
loop_
_entity_poly.entity_id
_entity_poly.type
_entity_poly.pdbx_seq_one_letter_code
_entity_poly.pdbx_strand_id
1 'polypeptide(L)' 'MKNPYIFFFFILLSCAYPDIDSVPDFEDLVITKEESIDLCKLTNTDNKSLSNCLDKIENNQNK' A
#
# COMPACT_ATOMS: atom_id res chain seq x y z
N MET A 1 -16.19 27.88 -33.05
CA MET A 1 -15.20 27.43 -32.05
C MET A 1 -14.63 28.66 -31.36
N LYS A 2 -15.25 29.16 -30.29
CA LYS A 2 -14.83 30.44 -29.68
C LYS A 2 -15.09 30.52 -28.17
N ASN A 3 -15.18 29.38 -27.51
CA ASN A 3 -15.31 29.36 -26.06
C ASN A 3 -14.45 28.24 -25.46
N PRO A 4 -13.14 28.49 -25.23
CA PRO A 4 -12.21 27.48 -24.70
C PRO A 4 -12.61 26.96 -23.31
N TYR A 5 -13.47 27.71 -22.60
CA TYR A 5 -14.03 27.36 -21.31
C TYR A 5 -14.82 26.04 -21.29
N ILE A 6 -15.45 25.67 -22.41
CA ILE A 6 -16.20 24.42 -22.50
C ILE A 6 -15.28 23.20 -22.37
N PHE A 7 -14.11 23.24 -23.01
CA PHE A 7 -13.14 22.16 -22.94
C PHE A 7 -12.54 22.02 -21.52
N PHE A 8 -12.30 23.15 -20.84
CA PHE A 8 -11.83 23.16 -19.47
C PHE A 8 -12.85 22.53 -18.50
N PHE A 9 -14.14 22.78 -18.69
CA PHE A 9 -15.20 22.20 -17.86
C PHE A 9 -15.29 20.67 -18.01
N PHE A 10 -15.02 20.14 -19.21
CA PHE A 10 -14.97 18.69 -19.44
C PHE A 10 -13.82 18.01 -18.69
N ILE A 11 -12.65 18.66 -18.60
CA ILE A 11 -11.48 18.11 -17.87
C ILE A 11 -11.77 18.01 -16.36
N LEU A 12 -12.48 18.98 -15.79
CA LEU A 12 -12.83 18.99 -14.37
C LEU A 12 -13.87 17.92 -14.01
N LEU A 13 -14.78 17.57 -14.93
CA LEU A 13 -15.77 16.50 -14.74
C LEU A 13 -15.18 15.10 -14.94
N SER A 14 -14.14 14.95 -15.76
CA SER A 14 -13.48 13.65 -16.01
C SER A 14 -12.54 13.21 -14.89
N CYS A 15 -12.18 14.09 -13.96
CA CYS A 15 -11.30 13.80 -12.84
C CYS A 15 -12.07 13.93 -11.51
N ALA A 16 -13.12 13.15 -11.35
CA ALA A 16 -13.69 12.93 -10.02
C ALA A 16 -12.68 12.05 -9.24
N TYR A 17 -12.03 12.63 -8.24
CA TYR A 17 -11.16 11.88 -7.34
C TYR A 17 -12.04 10.87 -6.59
N PRO A 18 -11.81 9.55 -6.73
CA PRO A 18 -12.60 8.55 -6.00
C PRO A 18 -12.48 8.83 -4.51
N ASP A 19 -13.55 8.58 -3.76
CA ASP A 19 -13.66 8.93 -2.34
C ASP A 19 -12.34 8.62 -1.58
N ILE A 20 -11.70 9.65 -1.01
CA ILE A 20 -10.46 9.50 -0.23
C ILE A 20 -10.65 8.56 0.98
N ASP A 21 -11.91 8.33 1.37
CA ASP A 21 -12.27 7.44 2.46
C ASP A 21 -12.25 5.95 2.05
N SER A 22 -12.00 5.62 0.78
CA SER A 22 -11.64 4.25 0.40
C SER A 22 -10.19 3.97 0.83
N VAL A 23 -10.00 3.62 2.10
CA VAL A 23 -8.76 2.98 2.54
C VAL A 23 -8.61 1.70 1.72
N PRO A 24 -7.47 1.50 1.02
CA PRO A 24 -7.25 0.26 0.30
C PRO A 24 -7.37 -0.91 1.26
N ASP A 25 -8.10 -1.93 0.85
CA ASP A 25 -8.22 -3.16 1.61
C ASP A 25 -6.88 -3.91 1.52
N PHE A 26 -6.25 -4.12 2.68
CA PHE A 26 -4.98 -4.82 2.80
C PHE A 26 -5.15 -6.29 3.18
N GLU A 27 -6.39 -6.78 3.29
CA GLU A 27 -6.68 -8.17 3.67
C GLU A 27 -6.05 -9.17 2.68
N ASP A 28 -5.98 -8.81 1.40
CA ASP A 28 -5.40 -9.62 0.32
C ASP A 28 -4.00 -9.16 -0.12
N LEU A 29 -3.30 -8.34 0.67
CA LEU A 29 -1.96 -7.85 0.30
C LEU A 29 -0.93 -8.98 0.37
N VAL A 30 -0.64 -9.60 -0.78
CA VAL A 30 0.46 -10.56 -0.93
C VAL A 30 1.78 -9.82 -1.03
N ILE A 31 2.53 -9.78 0.06
CA ILE A 31 3.90 -9.24 0.09
C ILE A 31 4.94 -10.34 -0.17
N THR A 32 6.02 -9.95 -0.82
CA THR A 32 7.17 -10.84 -1.02
C THR A 32 7.92 -11.08 0.29
N LYS A 33 8.76 -12.12 0.32
CA LYS A 33 9.63 -12.40 1.47
C LYS A 33 10.51 -11.20 1.82
N GLU A 34 11.09 -10.56 0.80
CA GLU A 34 11.97 -9.41 0.98
C GLU A 34 11.21 -8.23 1.61
N GLU A 35 10.02 -7.92 1.11
CA GLU A 35 9.15 -6.88 1.67
C GLU A 35 8.72 -7.20 3.11
N SER A 36 8.45 -8.48 3.42
CA SER A 36 8.12 -8.89 4.79
C SER A 36 9.29 -8.72 5.75
N ILE A 37 10.52 -8.97 5.29
CA ILE A 37 11.75 -8.75 6.08
C ILE A 37 12.00 -7.27 6.31
N ASP A 38 11.80 -6.44 5.30
CA ASP A 38 12.02 -5.00 5.42
C ASP A 38 10.94 -4.33 6.27
N LEU A 39 9.68 -4.78 6.16
CA LEU A 39 8.61 -4.38 7.08
C LEU A 39 8.95 -4.76 8.53
N CYS A 40 9.51 -5.95 8.72
CA CYS A 40 9.92 -6.43 10.04
C CYS A 40 11.00 -5.53 10.67
N LYS A 41 11.98 -5.07 9.88
CA LYS A 41 13.00 -4.12 10.33
C LYS A 41 12.45 -2.72 10.61
N LEU A 42 11.47 -2.27 9.84
CA LEU A 42 10.85 -0.94 10.01
C LEU A 42 9.92 -0.88 11.23
N THR A 43 9.22 -1.98 11.52
CA THR A 43 8.20 -2.03 12.58
C THR A 43 8.80 -2.30 13.96
N ASN A 44 9.89 -3.07 14.01
CA ASN A 44 10.49 -3.52 15.26
C ASN A 44 11.72 -2.68 15.61
N THR A 45 11.59 -1.88 16.67
CA THR A 45 12.70 -1.05 17.18
C THR A 45 13.62 -1.83 18.12
N ASP A 46 13.15 -2.95 18.68
CA ASP A 46 13.90 -3.80 19.60
C ASP A 46 14.38 -5.11 18.94
N ASN A 47 15.58 -5.55 19.32
CA ASN A 47 16.22 -6.71 18.71
C ASN A 47 15.45 -8.02 18.94
N LYS A 48 14.70 -8.12 20.04
CA LYS A 48 13.97 -9.33 20.43
C LYS A 48 12.67 -9.48 19.62
N SER A 49 11.94 -8.39 19.41
CA SER A 49 10.77 -8.40 18.53
C SER A 49 11.17 -8.60 17.07
N LEU A 50 12.29 -8.02 16.64
CA LEU A 50 12.85 -8.22 15.31
C LEU A 50 13.18 -9.71 15.05
N SER A 51 13.91 -10.38 15.96
CA SER A 51 14.28 -11.79 15.78
C SER A 51 13.04 -12.68 15.69
N ASN A 52 12.09 -12.50 16.61
CA ASN A 52 10.85 -13.27 16.61
C ASN A 52 10.01 -13.06 15.34
N CYS A 53 10.06 -11.85 14.77
CA CYS A 53 9.35 -11.51 13.55
C CYS A 53 10.02 -12.15 12.32
N LEU A 54 11.35 -12.15 12.23
CA LEU A 54 12.10 -12.85 11.17
C LEU A 54 11.88 -14.37 11.24
N ASP A 55 11.91 -14.95 12.45
CA ASP A 55 11.68 -16.39 12.65
C ASP A 55 10.28 -16.81 12.18
N LYS A 56 9.26 -15.97 12.40
CA LYS A 56 7.90 -16.23 11.90
C LYS A 56 7.84 -16.23 10.37
N ILE A 57 8.56 -15.33 9.72
CA ILE A 57 8.61 -15.26 8.25
C ILE A 57 9.26 -16.53 7.70
N GLU A 58 10.38 -16.97 8.30
CA GLU A 58 11.09 -18.17 7.87
C GLU A 58 10.26 -19.45 8.07
N ASN A 59 9.58 -19.58 9.20
CA ASN A 59 8.75 -20.76 9.51
C ASN A 59 7.46 -20.84 8.69
N ASN A 60 6.88 -19.72 8.27
CA ASN A 60 5.68 -19.73 7.41
C ASN A 60 5.98 -20.14 5.96
N GLN A 61 7.25 -20.13 5.52
CA GLN A 61 7.64 -20.61 4.19
C GLN A 61 7.93 -22.12 4.14
N ASN A 62 8.06 -22.78 5.30
CA ASN A 62 8.34 -24.22 5.40
C ASN A 62 7.07 -25.07 5.56
N LYS A 63 5.89 -24.47 5.37
CA LYS A 63 4.58 -25.13 5.44
C LYS A 63 3.88 -25.01 4.09
#